data_AF-A0A966UUZ2-F1
#
_entry.id   AF-A0A966UUZ2-F1
#
_cell.length_a   1.000
_cell.length_b   1.000
_cell.length_c   1.000
_cell.angle_alpha   90.00
_cell.angle_beta   90.00
_cell.angle_gamma   90.00
#
_symmetry.space_group_name_H-M   'P 1'
#
loop_
_entity.id
_entity.type
_entity.pdbx_description
1 polymer ?
#
loop_
_entity_poly.entity_id
_entity_poly.type
_entity_poly.pdbx_seq_one_letter_code
_entity_poly.pdbx_strand_id
1 'polypeptide(L)'
;MSSIVQEKKYKDRQKRKDALISFFIGIFAILWMVPILWTFWTSLRPYSDIIQKGVFSRPDKLNFKNYADAYRLMDIWEYLSNSFIVTIPAVILTLFFGSLLAFVVTRYSFRFNLYLLLIFTAGNLLPVQLVYAPLFKMYIWFGDLVGNRNLLYDSFLGVILIHV
;
A
#
# COMPACT_ATOMS: atom_id res chain seq x y z
N MET A 1 35.94 37.16 21.65
CA MET A 1 34.74 36.84 22.47
C MET A 1 33.41 36.90 21.70
N SER A 2 33.28 37.60 20.57
CA SER A 2 32.01 37.73 19.83
C SER A 2 31.55 36.45 19.09
N SER A 3 32.47 35.65 18.54
CA SER A 3 32.14 34.43 17.77
C SER A 3 31.50 33.31 18.60
N ILE A 4 32.00 33.06 19.82
CA ILE A 4 31.51 31.99 20.71
C ILE A 4 30.06 32.26 21.17
N VAL A 5 29.72 33.53 21.40
CA VAL A 5 28.36 33.94 21.81
C VAL A 5 27.37 33.80 20.65
N GLN A 6 27.80 34.09 19.42
CA GLN A 6 26.96 33.89 18.23
C GLN A 6 26.68 32.41 17.95
N GLU A 7 27.67 31.53 18.09
CA GLU A 7 27.48 30.07 17.98
C GLU A 7 26.48 29.52 18.99
N LYS A 8 26.56 29.97 20.25
CA LYS A 8 25.66 29.50 21.32
C LYS A 8 24.21 29.91 21.06
N LYS A 9 23.99 31.16 20.62
CA LYS A 9 22.64 31.68 20.28
C LYS A 9 22.03 30.99 19.06
N TYR A 10 22.86 30.59 18.07
CA TYR A 10 22.42 29.80 16.92
C TYR A 10 22.00 28.37 17.33
N LYS A 11 22.83 27.69 18.15
CA LYS A 11 22.53 26.36 18.69
C LYS A 11 21.25 26.33 19.55
N ASP A 12 21.00 27.37 20.35
CA ASP A 12 19.77 27.45 21.18
C ASP A 12 18.50 27.74 20.35
N ARG A 13 18.61 28.54 19.27
CA ARG A 13 17.50 28.71 18.31
C ARG A 13 17.21 27.43 17.53
N GLN A 14 18.26 26.69 17.17
CA GLN A 14 18.13 25.41 16.49
C GLN A 14 17.45 24.37 17.40
N LYS A 15 17.91 24.22 18.65
CA LYS A 15 17.26 23.32 19.63
C LYS A 15 15.78 23.63 19.88
N ARG A 16 15.40 24.91 19.93
CA ARG A 16 13.98 25.30 20.07
C ARG A 16 13.17 24.96 18.84
N LYS A 17 13.72 25.16 17.63
CA LYS A 17 13.07 24.76 16.37
C LYS A 17 12.92 23.25 16.30
N ASP A 18 13.96 22.50 16.64
CA ASP A 18 13.94 21.04 16.65
C ASP A 18 12.91 20.52 17.66
N ALA A 19 12.83 21.09 18.86
CA ALA A 19 11.82 20.73 19.85
C ALA A 19 10.39 21.00 19.36
N LEU A 20 10.14 22.13 18.69
CA LEU A 20 8.83 22.44 18.10
C LEU A 20 8.48 21.49 16.96
N ILE A 21 9.45 21.17 16.08
CA ILE A 21 9.27 20.22 14.98
C ILE A 21 8.98 18.83 15.54
N SER A 22 9.75 18.36 16.52
CA SER A 22 9.52 17.06 17.16
C SER A 22 8.17 16.98 17.87
N PHE A 23 7.74 18.06 18.54
CA PHE A 23 6.42 18.13 19.16
C PHE A 23 5.30 18.06 18.11
N PHE A 24 5.43 18.81 17.02
CA PHE A 24 4.47 18.80 15.91
C PHE A 24 4.39 17.42 15.24
N ILE A 25 5.54 16.82 14.91
CA ILE A 25 5.60 15.46 14.36
C ILE A 25 5.00 14.44 15.33
N GLY A 26 5.26 14.57 16.65
CA GLY A 26 4.68 13.71 17.67
C GLY A 26 3.16 13.77 17.71
N ILE A 27 2.58 14.98 17.65
CA ILE A 27 1.12 15.16 17.57
C ILE A 27 0.57 14.51 16.30
N PHE A 28 1.19 14.78 15.14
CA PHE A 28 0.74 14.23 13.87
C PHE A 28 0.83 12.70 13.84
N ALA A 29 1.88 12.11 14.42
CA ALA A 29 2.01 10.67 14.56
C ALA A 29 0.86 10.07 15.38
N ILE A 30 0.51 10.70 16.51
CA ILE A 30 -0.63 10.24 17.33
C ILE A 30 -1.95 10.37 16.56
N LEU A 31 -2.16 11.50 15.87
CA LEU A 31 -3.36 11.72 15.04
C LEU A 31 -3.48 10.67 13.93
N TRP A 32 -2.36 10.26 13.32
CA TRP A 32 -2.34 9.18 12.32
C TRP A 32 -2.67 7.80 12.90
N MET A 33 -2.43 7.58 14.19
CA MET A 33 -2.82 6.33 14.85
C MET A 33 -4.30 6.26 15.20
N VAL A 34 -5.02 7.40 15.25
CA VAL A 34 -6.44 7.47 15.60
C VAL A 34 -7.30 6.47 14.81
N PRO A 35 -7.24 6.35 13.46
CA PRO A 35 -8.07 5.38 12.72
C PRO A 35 -7.76 3.92 13.09
N ILE A 36 -6.50 3.59 13.41
CA ILE A 36 -6.10 2.24 13.81
C ILE A 36 -6.64 1.93 15.21
N LEU A 37 -6.43 2.85 16.16
CA LEU A 37 -6.95 2.74 17.52
C LEU A 37 -8.48 2.68 17.52
N TRP A 38 -9.11 3.46 16.64
CA TRP A 38 -10.55 3.47 16.44
C TRP A 38 -11.06 2.14 15.91
N THR A 39 -10.40 1.58 14.88
CA THR A 39 -10.73 0.26 14.33
C THR A 39 -10.64 -0.82 15.41
N PHE A 40 -9.56 -0.83 16.20
CA PHE A 40 -9.39 -1.76 17.32
C PHE A 40 -10.45 -1.57 18.42
N TRP A 41 -10.82 -0.32 18.71
CA TRP A 41 -11.90 -0.04 19.66
C TRP A 41 -13.24 -0.55 19.14
N THR A 42 -13.53 -0.39 17.85
CA THR A 42 -14.77 -0.86 17.24
C THR A 42 -14.84 -2.38 17.08
N SER A 43 -13.72 -3.07 16.84
CA SER A 43 -13.69 -4.53 16.70
C SER A 43 -14.05 -5.26 18.00
N LEU A 44 -13.85 -4.62 19.15
CA LEU A 44 -14.20 -5.15 20.48
C LEU A 44 -15.67 -4.89 20.88
N ARG A 45 -16.46 -4.19 20.06
CA ARG A 45 -17.83 -3.79 20.41
C ARG A 45 -18.88 -4.75 19.86
N PRO A 46 -19.92 -5.10 20.62
CA PRO A 46 -21.07 -5.80 20.06
C PRO A 46 -21.70 -5.00 18.90
N TYR A 47 -22.05 -5.68 17.81
CA TYR A 47 -22.69 -5.04 16.66
C TYR A 47 -24.02 -4.36 17.03
N SER A 48 -24.76 -4.92 18.00
CA SER A 48 -25.97 -4.32 18.57
C SER A 48 -25.74 -2.93 19.16
N ASP A 49 -24.63 -2.73 19.86
CA ASP A 49 -24.30 -1.47 20.55
C ASP A 49 -23.93 -0.39 19.54
N ILE A 50 -23.29 -0.78 18.43
CA ILE A 50 -22.93 0.12 17.33
C ILE A 50 -24.20 0.67 16.66
N ILE A 51 -25.20 -0.19 16.41
CA ILE A 51 -26.47 0.22 15.80
C ILE A 51 -27.29 1.10 16.74
N GLN A 52 -27.42 0.71 18.02
CA GLN A 52 -28.33 1.41 18.95
C GLN A 52 -27.78 2.74 19.46
N LYS A 53 -26.47 2.83 19.73
CA LYS A 53 -25.86 3.99 20.38
C LYS A 53 -24.97 4.81 19.43
N GLY A 54 -24.85 4.37 18.18
CA GLY A 54 -24.06 5.02 17.15
C GLY A 54 -22.57 4.66 17.20
N VAL A 55 -21.89 5.07 16.14
CA VAL A 55 -20.50 4.68 15.84
C VAL A 55 -19.54 5.19 16.92
N PHE A 56 -19.75 6.38 17.52
CA PHE A 56 -18.85 6.95 18.53
C PHE A 56 -19.15 6.58 19.99
N SER A 57 -20.11 5.69 20.26
CA SER A 57 -20.48 5.34 21.63
C SER A 57 -19.49 4.40 22.31
N ARG A 58 -19.50 4.44 23.65
CA ARG A 58 -18.71 3.53 24.50
C ARG A 58 -19.36 2.14 24.53
N PRO A 59 -18.59 1.03 24.51
CA PRO A 59 -19.13 -0.31 24.72
C PRO A 59 -19.72 -0.44 26.12
N ASP A 60 -20.87 -1.09 26.24
CA ASP A 60 -21.36 -1.52 27.55
C ASP A 60 -20.58 -2.74 28.04
N LYS A 61 -20.13 -3.59 27.10
CA LYS A 61 -19.30 -4.77 27.35
C LYS A 61 -18.28 -4.96 26.23
N LEU A 62 -17.07 -5.35 26.59
CA LEU A 62 -16.07 -5.80 25.62
C LEU A 62 -16.46 -7.20 25.13
N ASN A 63 -16.55 -7.36 23.81
CA ASN A 63 -16.97 -8.60 23.16
C ASN A 63 -15.86 -9.19 22.30
N PHE A 64 -15.22 -10.25 22.80
CA PHE A 64 -14.22 -11.01 22.04
C PHE A 64 -14.85 -12.01 21.06
N LYS A 65 -16.17 -12.22 21.10
CA LYS A 65 -16.85 -13.14 20.16
C LYS A 65 -16.69 -12.70 18.71
N ASN A 66 -16.59 -11.39 18.45
CA ASN A 66 -16.34 -10.88 17.09
C ASN A 66 -15.10 -11.49 16.45
N TYR A 67 -14.04 -11.76 17.22
CA TYR A 67 -12.83 -12.43 16.72
C TYR A 67 -13.04 -13.93 16.50
N ALA A 68 -13.75 -14.60 17.41
CA ALA A 68 -14.08 -16.02 17.26
C ALA A 68 -15.02 -16.26 16.06
N ASP A 69 -15.99 -15.37 15.87
CA ASP A 69 -16.93 -15.38 14.76
C ASP A 69 -16.20 -15.06 13.45
N ALA A 70 -15.31 -14.06 13.42
CA ALA A 70 -14.47 -13.79 12.24
C ALA A 70 -13.61 -15.01 11.87
N TYR A 71 -13.00 -15.69 12.84
CA TYR A 71 -12.19 -16.88 12.58
C TYR A 71 -13.03 -18.07 12.07
N ARG A 72 -14.29 -18.20 12.49
CA ARG A 72 -15.18 -19.31 12.08
C ARG A 72 -15.94 -19.04 10.79
N LEU A 73 -16.32 -17.80 10.54
CA LEU A 73 -17.17 -17.40 9.42
C LEU A 73 -16.36 -16.95 8.20
N MET A 74 -15.09 -16.58 8.39
CA MET A 74 -14.21 -16.15 7.31
C MET A 74 -13.08 -17.15 7.13
N ASP A 75 -12.79 -17.50 5.88
CA ASP A 75 -11.62 -18.31 5.52
C ASP A 75 -10.34 -17.46 5.54
N ILE A 76 -10.04 -16.85 6.70
CA ILE A 76 -8.95 -15.87 6.89
C ILE A 76 -7.63 -16.44 6.36
N TRP A 77 -7.37 -17.73 6.62
CA TRP A 77 -6.13 -18.37 6.21
C TRP A 77 -6.02 -18.54 4.70
N GLU A 78 -7.13 -18.76 4.00
CA GLU A 78 -7.17 -18.86 2.55
C GLU A 78 -6.96 -17.49 1.90
N TYR A 79 -7.64 -16.45 2.37
CA TYR A 79 -7.42 -15.10 1.86
C TYR A 79 -6.00 -14.60 2.09
N LEU A 80 -5.42 -14.93 3.25
CA LEU A 80 -4.05 -14.57 3.58
C LEU A 80 -3.04 -15.33 2.73
N SER A 81 -3.22 -16.64 2.56
CA SER A 81 -2.32 -17.46 1.73
C SER A 81 -2.41 -17.06 0.26
N ASN A 82 -3.60 -16.79 -0.27
CA ASN A 82 -3.81 -16.26 -1.62
C ASN A 82 -3.06 -14.93 -1.83
N SER A 83 -3.13 -14.04 -0.84
CA SER A 83 -2.40 -12.76 -0.89
C SER A 83 -0.89 -12.97 -0.94
N PHE A 84 -0.34 -13.92 -0.18
CA PHE A 84 1.08 -14.26 -0.22
C PHE A 84 1.49 -14.90 -1.54
N ILE A 85 0.70 -15.86 -2.03
CA ILE A 85 0.93 -16.57 -3.30
C ILE A 85 0.96 -15.58 -4.48
N VAL A 86 0.14 -14.52 -4.44
CA VAL A 86 0.15 -13.49 -5.48
C VAL A 86 1.28 -12.48 -5.28
N THR A 87 1.40 -11.92 -4.07
CA THR A 87 2.26 -10.75 -3.83
C THR A 87 3.75 -11.10 -3.92
N ILE A 88 4.17 -12.24 -3.36
CA ILE A 88 5.58 -12.63 -3.30
C ILE A 88 6.18 -12.77 -4.71
N PRO A 89 5.64 -13.62 -5.61
CA PRO A 89 6.18 -13.76 -6.96
C PRO A 89 6.02 -12.48 -7.78
N ALA A 90 4.92 -11.73 -7.63
CA ALA A 90 4.74 -10.47 -8.34
C ALA A 90 5.85 -9.47 -7.99
N VAL A 91 6.14 -9.28 -6.70
CA VAL A 91 7.21 -8.37 -6.24
C VAL A 91 8.59 -8.83 -6.74
N ILE A 92 8.88 -10.13 -6.67
CA ILE A 92 10.15 -10.69 -7.15
C ILE A 92 10.33 -10.42 -8.64
N LEU A 93 9.32 -10.73 -9.46
CA LEU A 93 9.38 -10.52 -10.91
C LEU A 93 9.47 -9.03 -11.26
N THR A 94 8.70 -8.18 -10.59
CA THR A 94 8.72 -6.73 -10.79
C THR A 94 10.11 -6.15 -10.50
N LEU A 95 10.71 -6.53 -9.36
CA LEU A 95 12.06 -6.10 -9.00
C LEU A 95 13.10 -6.65 -9.98
N PHE A 96 12.96 -7.90 -10.39
CA PHE A 96 13.87 -8.53 -11.35
C PHE A 96 13.86 -7.80 -12.69
N PHE A 97 12.71 -7.66 -13.35
CA PHE A 97 12.62 -6.97 -14.64
C PHE A 97 12.88 -5.47 -14.51
N GLY A 98 12.36 -4.83 -13.46
CA GLY A 98 12.55 -3.40 -13.20
C GLY A 98 14.01 -3.04 -12.98
N SER A 99 14.76 -3.83 -12.22
CA SER A 99 16.19 -3.58 -12.00
C SER A 99 17.03 -3.78 -13.26
N LEU A 100 16.73 -4.79 -14.08
CA LEU A 100 17.41 -5.01 -15.37
C LEU A 100 17.16 -3.85 -16.33
N LEU A 101 15.90 -3.40 -16.46
CA LEU A 101 15.54 -2.27 -17.31
C LEU A 101 16.16 -0.96 -16.81
N ALA A 102 16.08 -0.69 -15.51
CA ALA A 102 16.69 0.49 -14.90
C ALA A 102 18.22 0.51 -15.13
N PHE A 103 18.89 -0.64 -15.03
CA PHE A 103 20.32 -0.76 -15.30
C PHE A 103 20.65 -0.41 -16.76
N VAL A 104 19.89 -0.93 -17.73
CA VAL A 104 20.13 -0.64 -19.15
C VAL A 104 19.93 0.85 -19.46
N VAL A 105 18.81 1.42 -19.01
CA VAL A 105 18.43 2.82 -19.25
C VAL A 105 19.44 3.78 -18.60
N THR A 106 19.96 3.47 -17.42
CA THR A 106 20.89 4.38 -16.71
C THR A 106 22.34 4.21 -17.13
N ARG A 107 22.80 2.99 -17.46
CA ARG A 107 24.22 2.71 -17.69
C ARG A 107 24.62 2.77 -19.17
N TYR A 108 23.71 2.50 -20.09
CA TYR A 108 24.01 2.50 -21.53
C TYR A 108 23.47 3.75 -22.21
N SER A 109 24.31 4.41 -22.99
CA SER A 109 23.92 5.53 -23.85
C SER A 109 23.53 5.03 -25.24
N PHE A 110 22.25 4.76 -25.47
CA PHE A 110 21.71 4.41 -26.78
C PHE A 110 20.73 5.48 -27.29
N ARG A 111 20.55 5.55 -28.61
CA ARG A 111 19.76 6.60 -29.28
C ARG A 111 18.31 6.73 -28.78
N PHE A 112 17.73 5.64 -28.25
CA PHE A 112 16.35 5.60 -27.77
C PHE A 112 16.21 5.75 -26.25
N ASN A 113 17.28 6.08 -25.52
CA ASN A 113 17.24 6.14 -24.05
C ASN A 113 16.23 7.17 -23.53
N LEU A 114 16.24 8.38 -24.11
CA LEU A 114 15.28 9.41 -23.75
C LEU A 114 13.83 9.00 -24.05
N TYR A 115 13.59 8.30 -25.16
CA TYR A 115 12.25 7.83 -25.52
C TYR A 115 11.74 6.76 -24.54
N LEU A 116 12.59 5.80 -24.14
CA LEU A 116 12.19 4.81 -23.12
C LEU A 116 11.90 5.50 -21.78
N LEU A 117 12.74 6.42 -21.34
CA LEU A 117 12.51 7.17 -20.10
C LEU A 117 11.18 7.92 -20.13
N LEU A 118 10.86 8.59 -21.24
CA LEU A 118 9.59 9.30 -21.43
C LEU A 118 8.39 8.35 -21.42
N ILE A 119 8.49 7.16 -22.04
CA ILE A 119 7.42 6.16 -22.03
C ILE A 119 7.17 5.63 -20.62
N PHE A 120 8.22 5.28 -19.86
CA PHE A 120 8.07 4.83 -18.46
C PHE A 120 7.46 5.92 -17.58
N THR A 121 7.91 7.17 -17.74
CA THR A 121 7.37 8.31 -16.99
C THR A 121 5.89 8.55 -17.33
N ALA A 122 5.54 8.53 -18.62
CA ALA A 122 4.16 8.68 -19.06
C ALA A 122 3.26 7.54 -18.54
N GLY A 123 3.76 6.30 -18.55
CA GLY A 123 3.06 5.14 -18.00
C GLY A 123 2.81 5.27 -16.49
N ASN A 124 3.77 5.77 -15.73
CA ASN A 124 3.62 5.97 -14.28
C ASN A 124 2.59 7.05 -13.91
N LEU A 125 2.38 8.04 -14.80
CA LEU A 125 1.38 9.09 -14.61
C LEU A 125 -0.05 8.58 -14.87
N LEU A 126 -0.23 7.45 -15.54
CA LEU A 126 -1.56 6.89 -15.78
C LEU A 126 -2.14 6.33 -14.48
N PRO A 127 -3.40 6.66 -14.15
CA PRO A 127 -4.05 6.07 -12.99
C PRO A 127 -4.27 4.57 -13.23
N VAL A 128 -3.83 3.75 -12.27
CA VAL A 128 -3.91 2.28 -12.32
C VAL A 128 -5.32 1.77 -12.59
N GLN A 129 -6.34 2.52 -12.16
CA GLN A 129 -7.75 2.15 -12.34
C GLN A 129 -8.17 2.11 -13.82
N LEU A 130 -7.58 2.94 -14.69
CA LEU A 130 -7.91 2.96 -16.11
C LEU A 130 -7.36 1.74 -16.86
N VAL A 131 -6.39 1.03 -16.28
CA VAL A 131 -5.69 -0.08 -16.93
C VAL A 131 -6.47 -1.40 -16.78
N TYR A 132 -7.33 -1.54 -15.77
CA TYR A 132 -8.06 -2.79 -15.53
C TYR A 132 -9.02 -3.20 -16.66
N ALA A 133 -9.80 -2.25 -17.19
CA ALA A 133 -10.77 -2.54 -18.25
C ALA A 133 -10.12 -3.06 -19.56
N PRO A 134 -9.06 -2.41 -20.10
CA PRO A 134 -8.38 -2.95 -21.27
C PRO A 134 -7.61 -4.25 -20.96
N LEU A 135 -7.01 -4.39 -19.78
CA LEU A 135 -6.34 -5.63 -19.38
C LEU A 135 -7.29 -6.83 -19.33
N PHE A 136 -8.49 -6.64 -18.76
CA PHE A 136 -9.51 -7.68 -18.71
C PHE A 136 -9.89 -8.17 -20.12
N LYS A 137 -10.10 -7.23 -21.05
CA LYS A 137 -10.37 -7.56 -22.46
C LYS A 137 -9.20 -8.32 -23.10
N MET A 138 -7.97 -7.91 -22.80
CA MET A 138 -6.76 -8.57 -23.31
C MET A 138 -6.64 -10.01 -22.78
N TYR A 139 -6.97 -10.25 -21.52
CA TYR A 139 -6.89 -11.59 -20.90
C TYR A 139 -7.93 -12.55 -21.47
N ILE A 140 -9.17 -12.08 -21.71
CA ILE A 140 -10.18 -12.89 -22.41
C ILE A 140 -9.73 -13.17 -23.84
N TRP A 141 -9.27 -12.15 -24.56
CA TRP A 141 -8.83 -12.31 -25.95
C TRP A 141 -7.67 -13.31 -26.07
N PHE A 142 -6.69 -13.24 -25.18
CA PHE A 142 -5.59 -14.19 -25.14
C PHE A 142 -6.05 -15.60 -24.75
N GLY A 143 -6.95 -15.70 -23.77
CA GLY A 143 -7.56 -16.98 -23.39
C GLY A 143 -8.36 -17.62 -24.53
N ASP A 144 -9.05 -16.83 -25.35
CA ASP A 144 -9.75 -17.28 -26.55
C ASP A 144 -8.80 -17.83 -27.61
N LEU A 145 -7.66 -17.18 -27.83
CA LEU A 145 -6.63 -17.66 -28.77
C LEU A 145 -6.01 -19.00 -28.34
N VAL A 146 -5.81 -19.18 -27.03
CA VAL A 146 -5.23 -20.40 -26.47
C VAL A 146 -6.30 -21.50 -26.27
N GLY A 147 -7.59 -21.16 -26.40
CA GLY A 147 -8.71 -22.08 -26.20
C GLY A 147 -9.09 -22.31 -24.73
N ASN A 148 -8.56 -21.49 -23.80
CA ASN A 148 -8.89 -21.53 -22.39
C ASN A 148 -8.98 -20.11 -21.79
N ARG A 149 -10.21 -19.60 -21.64
CA ARG A 149 -10.50 -18.28 -21.05
C ARG A 149 -10.06 -18.15 -19.60
N ASN A 150 -10.04 -19.25 -18.86
CA ASN A 150 -9.73 -19.25 -17.43
C ASN A 150 -8.23 -19.23 -17.14
N LEU A 151 -7.38 -19.32 -18.18
CA LEU A 151 -5.94 -19.32 -18.01
C LEU A 151 -5.42 -18.05 -17.31
N LEU A 152 -6.01 -16.89 -17.62
CA LEU A 152 -5.59 -15.58 -17.09
C LEU A 152 -6.70 -14.81 -16.37
N TYR A 153 -7.98 -15.06 -16.68
CA TYR A 153 -9.08 -14.26 -16.11
C TYR A 153 -9.43 -14.66 -14.66
N ASP A 154 -9.24 -15.91 -14.29
CA ASP A 154 -9.62 -16.45 -12.97
C ASP A 154 -8.51 -17.36 -12.42
N SER A 155 -7.28 -16.85 -12.45
CA SER A 155 -6.10 -17.61 -12.04
C SER A 155 -5.11 -16.74 -11.27
N PHE A 156 -4.38 -17.35 -10.32
CA PHE A 156 -3.28 -16.68 -9.63
C PHE A 156 -2.25 -16.11 -10.60
N LEU A 157 -1.97 -16.82 -11.69
CA LEU A 157 -1.03 -16.39 -12.72
C LEU A 157 -1.47 -15.07 -13.35
N GLY A 158 -2.75 -14.95 -13.71
CA GLY A 158 -3.30 -13.71 -14.24
C GLY A 158 -3.14 -12.54 -13.26
N VAL A 159 -3.50 -12.74 -11.99
CA VAL A 159 -3.38 -11.69 -10.98
C VAL A 159 -1.91 -11.28 -10.75
N ILE A 160 -0.99 -12.26 -10.72
CA ILE A 160 0.45 -12.00 -10.59
C ILE A 160 0.94 -11.15 -11.77
N LEU A 161 0.59 -11.52 -13.01
CA LEU A 161 1.05 -10.83 -14.21
C LEU A 161 0.50 -9.41 -14.36
N ILE A 162 -0.65 -9.07 -13.77
CA ILE A 162 -1.15 -7.67 -13.77
C ILE A 162 -0.22 -6.76 -12.96
N HIS A 163 0.50 -7.31 -11.98
CA HIS A 163 1.32 -6.54 -11.05
C HIS A 163 2.79 -6.45 -11.45
N VAL A 164 3.21 -7.18 -12.50
CA VAL A 164 4.58 -7.22 -13.04
C VAL A 164 4.68 -6.35 -14.28
#